data_AF-A0A520J1H5-F1
#
_entry.id   AF-A0A520J1H5-F1
#
_cell.length_a   1.000
_cell.length_b   1.000
_cell.length_c   1.000
_cell.angle_alpha   90.00
_cell.angle_beta   90.00
_cell.angle_gamma   90.00
#
_symmetry.space_group_name_H-M   'P 1'
#
loop_
_entity.id
_entity.type
_entity.pdbx_description
1 polymer ?
#
loop_
_entity_poly.entity_id
_entity_poly.type
_entity_poly.pdbx_seq_one_letter_code
_entity_poly.pdbx_strand_id
1 'polypeptide(L)'
;MTRPRPVRGATLNGESTRFNLPQTEADGDWLDARDTIDGAAPRLRTTVTVERARTIISRNASPDIPFDRSINPYRGCEHGCIYCFARPSHAFHDLSPGLDFESRLFAKPDAAALLRAELAKPGYSARPMALGTNTDPYQPIEADWRITRGIIEVLAETNHPLTITTKSDRVIRDL
;
A
#
# COMPACT_ATOMS: atom_id res chain seq x y z
N MET A 1 -2.31 -31.36 -9.77
CA MET A 1 -2.01 -30.45 -8.64
C MET A 1 -1.98 -29.03 -9.16
N THR A 2 -3.02 -28.25 -8.86
CA THR A 2 -3.15 -26.86 -9.31
C THR A 2 -2.12 -26.00 -8.60
N ARG A 3 -1.20 -25.39 -9.36
CA ARG A 3 -0.17 -24.50 -8.81
C ARG A 3 -0.86 -23.37 -8.04
N PRO A 4 -0.54 -23.14 -6.75
CA PRO A 4 -1.19 -22.08 -6.00
C PRO A 4 -0.97 -20.76 -6.73
N ARG A 5 -2.08 -20.07 -7.06
CA ARG A 5 -2.02 -18.77 -7.71
C ARG A 5 -1.41 -17.80 -6.69
N PRO A 6 -0.42 -16.97 -7.07
CA PRO A 6 0.03 -15.90 -6.20
C PRO A 6 -1.17 -14.97 -5.94
N VAL A 7 -1.70 -15.03 -4.72
CA VAL A 7 -2.79 -14.20 -4.23
C VAL A 7 -2.21 -13.01 -3.49
N ARG A 8 -2.78 -11.83 -3.72
CA ARG A 8 -2.49 -10.61 -2.95
C ARG A 8 -3.31 -10.69 -1.65
N GLY A 9 -2.76 -10.22 -0.53
CA GLY A 9 -3.46 -10.13 0.75
C GLY A 9 -3.18 -11.28 1.73
N ALA A 10 -3.96 -11.37 2.81
CA ALA A 10 -3.86 -12.46 3.77
C ALA A 10 -4.23 -13.78 3.09
N THR A 11 -3.27 -14.70 3.01
CA THR A 11 -3.37 -15.94 2.24
C THR A 11 -4.14 -17.05 2.97
N LEU A 12 -4.24 -16.96 4.29
CA LEU A 12 -4.88 -17.96 5.15
C LEU A 12 -5.59 -17.27 6.32
N ASN A 13 -6.85 -17.62 6.53
CA ASN A 13 -7.58 -17.39 7.77
C ASN A 13 -7.94 -18.79 8.32
N GLY A 14 -6.96 -19.44 8.97
CA GLY A 14 -7.12 -20.82 9.43
C GLY A 14 -8.18 -20.93 10.53
N GLU A 15 -9.09 -21.90 10.42
CA GLU A 15 -10.13 -22.12 11.41
C GLU A 15 -9.56 -22.65 12.73
N SER A 16 -10.19 -22.27 13.85
CA SER A 16 -9.81 -22.73 15.18
C SER A 16 -10.11 -24.23 15.35
N THR A 17 -9.10 -25.04 15.65
CA THR A 17 -9.24 -26.48 15.96
C THR A 17 -9.80 -26.76 17.35
N ARG A 18 -10.16 -25.71 18.11
CA ARG A 18 -10.45 -25.77 19.55
C ARG A 18 -11.95 -25.97 19.87
N PHE A 19 -12.82 -25.77 18.90
CA PHE A 19 -14.28 -25.93 19.02
C PHE A 19 -14.78 -26.92 17.97
N ASN A 20 -15.96 -27.53 18.22
CA ASN A 20 -16.59 -28.50 17.32
C ASN A 20 -16.59 -27.95 15.88
N LEU A 21 -16.07 -28.71 14.92
CA LEU A 21 -15.93 -28.24 13.54
C LEU A 21 -17.31 -27.79 13.03
N PRO A 22 -17.49 -26.52 12.65
CA PRO A 22 -18.71 -26.13 11.96
C PRO A 22 -18.78 -26.92 10.65
N GLN A 23 -19.77 -27.81 10.53
CA GLN A 23 -20.09 -28.39 9.23
C GLN A 23 -20.52 -27.24 8.32
N THR A 24 -19.73 -26.98 7.30
CA THR A 24 -20.07 -26.01 6.25
C THR A 24 -20.69 -26.79 5.10
N GLU A 25 -21.97 -26.59 4.85
CA GLU A 25 -22.61 -26.99 3.60
C GLU A 25 -22.57 -25.80 2.64
N ALA A 26 -22.14 -26.05 1.41
CA ALA A 26 -22.21 -25.06 0.35
C ALA A 26 -23.65 -25.01 -0.16
N ASP A 27 -24.39 -23.94 0.17
CA ASP A 27 -25.76 -23.70 -0.30
C ASP A 27 -25.81 -23.15 -1.73
N GLY A 28 -24.64 -22.97 -2.34
CA GLY A 28 -24.48 -22.31 -3.63
C GLY A 28 -24.84 -20.81 -3.56
N ASP A 29 -24.29 -20.04 -4.49
CA ASP A 29 -24.65 -18.65 -4.72
C ASP A 29 -24.89 -18.42 -6.21
N TRP A 30 -25.68 -17.41 -6.58
CA TRP A 30 -25.85 -17.01 -7.98
C TRP A 30 -24.50 -16.67 -8.64
N LEU A 31 -23.50 -16.27 -7.84
CA LEU A 31 -22.13 -16.05 -8.28
C LEU A 31 -21.39 -17.33 -8.71
N ASP A 32 -21.82 -18.52 -8.29
CA ASP A 32 -21.20 -19.79 -8.69
C ASP A 32 -21.45 -20.11 -10.16
N ALA A 33 -22.58 -19.64 -10.70
CA ALA A 33 -22.92 -19.76 -12.12
C ALA A 33 -22.21 -18.70 -12.99
N ARG A 34 -21.56 -17.69 -12.40
CA ARG A 34 -20.96 -16.58 -13.14
C ARG A 34 -19.93 -17.06 -14.16
N ASP A 35 -19.04 -17.97 -13.77
CA ASP A 35 -17.99 -18.46 -14.67
C ASP A 35 -18.58 -19.26 -15.85
N THR A 36 -19.74 -19.88 -15.68
CA THR A 36 -20.45 -20.59 -16.77
C THR A 36 -21.26 -19.66 -17.68
N ILE A 37 -21.78 -18.54 -17.16
CA ILE A 37 -22.63 -17.60 -17.89
C ILE A 37 -21.76 -16.53 -18.59
N ASP A 38 -20.91 -15.87 -17.81
CA ASP A 38 -20.10 -14.71 -18.23
C ASP A 38 -18.66 -15.09 -18.60
N GLY A 39 -18.25 -16.32 -18.31
CA GLY A 39 -16.87 -16.78 -18.46
C GLY A 39 -15.97 -16.36 -17.29
N ALA A 40 -14.73 -16.85 -17.31
CA ALA A 40 -13.76 -16.52 -16.26
C ALA A 40 -13.38 -15.03 -16.29
N ALA A 41 -13.42 -14.38 -15.13
CA ALA A 41 -13.02 -12.99 -14.99
C ALA A 41 -11.56 -12.77 -15.47
N PRO A 42 -11.28 -11.65 -16.18
CA PRO A 42 -9.94 -11.36 -16.64
C PRO A 42 -8.99 -11.18 -15.45
N ARG A 43 -7.70 -11.49 -15.67
CA ARG A 43 -6.68 -11.26 -14.64
C ARG A 43 -6.58 -9.76 -14.37
N LEU A 44 -6.75 -9.37 -13.12
CA LEU A 44 -6.56 -8.00 -12.70
C LEU A 44 -5.10 -7.59 -12.92
N ARG A 45 -4.89 -6.54 -13.72
CA ARG A 45 -3.56 -5.97 -14.02
C ARG A 45 -3.41 -4.64 -13.30
N THR A 46 -2.23 -4.44 -12.73
CA THR A 46 -1.88 -3.14 -12.13
C THR A 46 -1.59 -2.14 -13.25
N THR A 47 -2.27 -0.99 -13.22
CA THR A 47 -1.97 0.19 -14.03
C THR A 47 -1.48 1.29 -13.12
N VAL A 48 -0.49 2.06 -13.55
CA VAL A 48 0.12 3.11 -12.72
C VAL A 48 0.11 4.43 -13.45
N THR A 49 -0.44 5.43 -12.77
CA THR A 49 -0.45 6.82 -13.24
C THR A 49 0.63 7.60 -12.50
N VAL A 50 1.46 8.34 -13.23
CA VAL A 50 2.44 9.24 -12.61
C VAL A 50 1.71 10.48 -12.08
N GLU A 51 1.78 10.70 -10.77
CA GLU A 51 1.25 11.87 -10.08
C GLU A 51 2.37 12.88 -9.84
N ARG A 52 2.16 14.12 -10.32
CA ARG A 52 3.05 15.26 -10.02
C ARG A 52 2.59 15.95 -8.74
N ALA A 53 3.16 15.52 -7.62
CA ALA A 53 2.87 16.14 -6.33
C ALA A 53 3.58 17.50 -6.18
N ARG A 54 2.95 18.46 -5.49
CA ARG A 54 3.58 19.74 -5.12
C ARG A 54 4.41 19.63 -3.84
N THR A 55 3.98 18.76 -2.93
CA THR A 55 4.63 18.46 -1.66
C THR A 55 4.58 16.95 -1.43
N ILE A 56 5.53 16.42 -0.67
CA ILE A 56 5.61 14.98 -0.40
C ILE A 56 5.30 14.62 1.07
N ILE A 57 5.55 15.54 2.00
CA ILE A 57 5.28 15.35 3.42
C ILE A 57 3.80 15.67 3.70
N SER A 58 3.06 14.68 4.19
CA SER A 58 1.74 14.86 4.79
C SER A 58 1.89 15.05 6.30
N ARG A 59 1.19 16.03 6.87
CA ARG A 59 1.22 16.33 8.31
C ARG A 59 -0.10 16.00 8.99
N ASN A 60 -0.03 15.67 10.26
CA ASN A 60 -1.20 15.44 11.10
C ASN A 60 -0.96 16.04 12.50
N ALA A 61 -2.04 16.21 13.26
CA ALA A 61 -2.02 16.69 14.65
C ALA A 61 -2.78 15.74 15.60
N SER A 62 -2.86 14.45 15.23
CA SER A 62 -3.57 13.47 16.05
C SER A 62 -2.77 13.18 17.32
N PRO A 63 -3.41 13.21 18.51
CA PRO A 63 -2.75 12.83 19.75
C PRO A 63 -2.53 11.31 19.88
N ASP A 64 -3.14 10.51 19.00
CA ASP A 64 -3.18 9.05 19.10
C ASP A 64 -1.99 8.36 18.41
N ILE A 65 -1.17 9.11 17.67
CA ILE A 65 -0.01 8.57 16.94
C ILE A 65 1.28 9.31 17.29
N PRO A 66 2.43 8.62 17.37
CA PRO A 66 3.68 9.19 17.85
C PRO A 66 4.43 10.04 16.81
N PHE A 67 3.83 10.31 15.65
CA PHE A 67 4.45 11.05 14.54
C PHE A 67 3.51 12.11 13.98
N ASP A 68 4.07 13.27 13.62
CA ASP A 68 3.34 14.39 13.02
C ASP A 68 3.48 14.47 11.49
N ARG A 69 4.35 13.62 10.91
CA ARG A 69 4.69 13.67 9.48
C ARG A 69 4.86 12.28 8.87
N SER A 70 4.38 12.13 7.65
CA SER A 70 4.49 10.90 6.90
C SER A 70 4.67 11.15 5.41
N ILE A 71 5.17 10.14 4.71
CA ILE A 71 5.29 10.13 3.25
C ILE A 71 4.59 8.89 2.72
N ASN A 72 3.74 9.11 1.71
CA ASN A 72 3.13 8.04 0.91
C ASN A 72 3.68 8.14 -0.52
N PRO A 73 4.65 7.26 -0.89
CA PRO A 73 5.25 7.23 -2.23
C PRO A 73 4.24 6.91 -3.32
N TYR A 74 3.21 6.15 -2.95
CA TYR A 74 2.14 5.69 -3.81
C TYR A 74 0.76 6.13 -3.30
N ARG A 75 -0.25 6.08 -4.17
CA ARG A 75 -1.66 5.98 -3.78
C ARG A 75 -2.21 4.66 -4.31
N GLY A 76 -2.98 3.98 -3.47
CA GLY A 76 -3.38 2.60 -3.71
C GLY A 76 -2.34 1.61 -3.18
N CYS A 77 -2.77 0.37 -2.98
CA CYS A 77 -1.90 -0.66 -2.45
C CYS A 77 -2.12 -2.02 -3.08
N GLU A 78 -1.09 -2.50 -3.79
CA GLU A 78 -1.00 -3.81 -4.42
C GLU A 78 -1.08 -5.00 -3.45
N HIS A 79 -0.97 -4.76 -2.15
CA HIS A 79 -1.21 -5.80 -1.15
C HIS A 79 -2.70 -6.18 -1.05
N GLY A 80 -3.62 -5.36 -1.57
CA GLY A 80 -5.04 -5.73 -1.69
C GLY A 80 -5.72 -6.16 -0.39
N CYS A 81 -5.25 -5.67 0.77
CA CYS A 81 -5.77 -6.13 2.05
C CYS A 81 -7.25 -5.74 2.19
N ILE A 82 -8.12 -6.74 2.35
CA ILE A 82 -9.59 -6.52 2.42
C ILE A 82 -9.99 -5.57 3.56
N TYR A 83 -9.23 -5.56 4.66
CA TYR A 83 -9.45 -4.73 5.85
C TYR A 83 -8.72 -3.38 5.81
N CYS A 84 -8.17 -2.98 4.66
CA CYS A 84 -7.36 -1.77 4.57
C CYS A 84 -8.21 -0.51 4.73
N PHE A 85 -7.96 0.24 5.81
CA PHE A 85 -8.66 1.50 6.11
C PHE A 85 -8.45 2.59 5.04
N ALA A 86 -7.38 2.48 4.22
CA ALA A 86 -7.04 3.44 3.19
C ALA A 86 -7.88 3.30 1.90
N ARG A 87 -8.61 2.19 1.74
CA ARG A 87 -9.45 1.91 0.55
C ARG A 87 -10.38 3.06 0.14
N PRO A 88 -11.09 3.73 1.07
CA PRO A 88 -11.97 4.85 0.73
C PRO A 88 -11.24 6.03 0.08
N SER A 89 -9.92 6.15 0.21
CA SER A 89 -9.16 7.25 -0.41
C SER A 89 -9.24 7.26 -1.95
N HIS A 90 -9.51 6.12 -2.58
CA HIS A 90 -9.70 6.02 -4.03
C HIS A 90 -11.02 6.63 -4.53
N ALA A 91 -12.04 6.75 -3.67
CA ALA A 91 -13.28 7.41 -4.03
C ALA A 91 -13.09 8.90 -4.36
N PHE A 92 -12.09 9.56 -3.76
CA PHE A 92 -11.73 10.95 -4.11
C PHE A 92 -11.12 11.11 -5.50
N HIS A 93 -10.82 10.00 -6.17
CA HIS A 93 -10.30 9.96 -7.54
C HIS A 93 -11.34 9.40 -8.53
N ASP A 94 -12.62 9.32 -8.14
CA ASP A 94 -13.69 8.67 -8.90
C ASP A 94 -13.38 7.20 -9.22
N LEU A 95 -12.62 6.54 -8.34
CA LEU A 95 -12.23 5.13 -8.46
C LEU A 95 -12.89 4.28 -7.36
N SER A 96 -13.11 3.00 -7.65
CA SER A 96 -13.67 2.07 -6.66
C SER A 96 -12.72 1.86 -5.47
N PRO A 97 -13.20 1.99 -4.22
CA PRO A 97 -12.48 1.55 -3.02
C PRO A 97 -12.17 0.03 -2.99
N GLY A 98 -12.82 -0.75 -3.87
CA GLY A 98 -12.60 -2.17 -4.05
C GLY A 98 -11.38 -2.47 -4.92
N LEU A 99 -11.61 -3.03 -6.12
CA LEU A 99 -10.55 -3.51 -6.99
C LEU A 99 -9.66 -2.40 -7.56
N ASP A 100 -10.17 -1.18 -7.74
CA ASP A 100 -9.34 -0.09 -8.27
C ASP A 100 -8.28 0.35 -7.26
N PHE A 101 -8.53 0.24 -5.95
CA PHE A 101 -7.52 0.56 -4.93
C PHE A 101 -6.24 -0.28 -5.05
N GLU A 102 -6.37 -1.55 -5.45
CA GLU A 102 -5.26 -2.50 -5.55
C GLU A 102 -4.74 -2.70 -6.98
N SER A 103 -5.43 -2.15 -7.98
CA SER A 103 -5.07 -2.28 -9.40
C SER A 103 -4.80 -0.97 -10.13
N ARG A 104 -5.29 0.17 -9.64
CA ARG A 104 -5.04 1.49 -10.22
C ARG A 104 -4.24 2.33 -9.24
N LEU A 105 -2.93 2.29 -9.38
CA LEU A 105 -2.03 3.01 -8.50
C LEU A 105 -1.68 4.38 -9.05
N PHE A 106 -1.29 5.27 -8.15
CA PHE A 106 -0.59 6.49 -8.49
C PHE A 106 0.82 6.43 -7.88
N ALA A 107 1.83 6.80 -8.66
CA ALA A 107 3.21 6.85 -8.21
C ALA A 107 3.72 8.28 -8.24
N LYS A 108 4.61 8.64 -7.29
CA LYS A 108 5.20 9.97 -7.18
C LYS A 108 6.73 9.91 -7.36
N PRO A 109 7.25 9.79 -8.60
CA PRO A 109 8.70 9.63 -8.85
C PRO A 109 9.54 10.77 -8.28
N ASP A 110 8.99 11.98 -8.28
CA ASP A 110 9.68 13.18 -7.80
C ASP A 110 9.76 13.27 -6.27
N ALA A 111 9.29 12.25 -5.53
CA ALA A 111 9.21 12.26 -4.07
C ALA A 111 10.54 12.59 -3.37
N ALA A 112 11.66 12.03 -3.83
CA ALA A 112 12.98 12.29 -3.26
C ALA A 112 13.42 13.75 -3.49
N ALA A 113 13.19 14.29 -4.69
CA ALA A 113 13.52 15.67 -5.01
C ALA A 113 12.67 16.66 -4.19
N LEU A 114 11.37 16.40 -4.09
CA LEU A 114 10.44 17.18 -3.26
C LEU A 114 10.82 17.11 -1.78
N LEU A 115 11.23 15.95 -1.29
CA LEU A 115 11.67 15.77 0.09
C LEU A 115 12.92 16.60 0.36
N ARG A 116 13.95 16.49 -0.49
CA ARG A 116 15.19 17.27 -0.34
C ARG A 116 14.92 18.78 -0.31
N ALA A 117 14.05 19.27 -1.19
CA ALA A 117 13.65 20.67 -1.20
C ALA A 117 12.91 21.09 0.09
N GLU A 118 12.07 20.22 0.65
CA GLU A 118 11.32 20.46 1.88
C GLU A 118 12.25 20.49 3.11
N LEU A 119 13.19 19.54 3.21
CA LEU A 119 14.16 19.45 4.31
C LEU A 119 15.13 20.64 4.32
N ALA A 120 15.43 21.24 3.16
CA ALA A 120 16.32 22.38 3.03
C ALA A 120 15.69 23.74 3.43
N LYS A 121 14.40 23.78 3.76
CA LYS A 121 13.72 25.03 4.11
C LYS A 121 14.24 25.59 5.44
N PRO A 122 14.48 26.91 5.54
CA PRO A 122 14.82 27.55 6.81
C PRO A 122 13.73 27.27 7.87
N GLY A 123 14.14 26.85 9.06
CA GLY A 123 13.23 26.51 10.15
C GLY A 123 12.63 25.10 10.08
N TYR A 124 13.02 24.26 9.11
CA TYR A 124 12.67 22.83 9.17
C TYR A 124 13.29 22.18 10.41
N SER A 125 12.45 21.52 11.22
CA SER A 125 12.89 20.77 12.40
C SER A 125 12.69 19.27 12.14
N ALA A 126 13.77 18.50 12.24
CA ALA A 126 13.75 17.05 12.07
C ALA A 126 12.93 16.38 13.18
N ARG A 127 12.00 15.50 12.79
CA ARG A 127 11.18 14.64 13.68
C ARG A 127 10.89 13.34 12.95
N PRO A 128 10.57 12.23 13.64
CA PRO A 128 10.37 10.93 12.98
C PRO A 128 9.46 10.99 11.75
N MET A 129 9.99 10.55 10.60
CA MET A 129 9.25 10.42 9.35
C MET A 129 8.60 9.04 9.28
N ALA A 130 7.28 8.97 9.16
CA ALA A 130 6.59 7.68 9.02
C ALA A 130 6.35 7.33 7.54
N LEU A 131 6.73 6.11 7.14
CA LEU A 131 6.33 5.47 5.88
C LEU A 131 5.45 4.26 6.20
N GLY A 132 4.52 3.94 5.30
CA GLY A 132 3.57 2.84 5.55
C GLY A 132 2.33 3.24 6.34
N THR A 133 1.97 4.52 6.32
CA THR A 133 0.81 5.04 7.06
C THR A 133 -0.49 4.76 6.32
N ASN A 134 -0.62 5.21 5.07
CA ASN A 134 -1.82 5.00 4.24
C ASN A 134 -1.62 3.91 3.19
N THR A 135 -0.42 3.84 2.62
CA THR A 135 -0.05 2.84 1.60
C THR A 135 1.28 2.21 1.96
N ASP A 136 1.48 0.95 1.56
CA ASP A 136 2.73 0.26 1.81
C ASP A 136 3.85 0.86 0.93
N PRO A 137 5.03 1.18 1.49
CA PRO A 137 6.15 1.75 0.73
C PRO A 137 6.90 0.68 -0.09
N TYR A 138 6.78 -0.60 0.27
CA TYR A 138 7.45 -1.73 -0.37
C TYR A 138 6.47 -2.66 -1.09
N GLN A 139 5.49 -2.08 -1.78
CA GLN A 139 4.60 -2.83 -2.67
C GLN A 139 5.39 -3.59 -3.74
N PRO A 140 4.83 -4.65 -4.36
CA PRO A 140 5.49 -5.37 -5.45
C PRO A 140 6.06 -4.44 -6.53
N ILE A 141 5.36 -3.35 -6.87
CA ILE A 141 5.81 -2.36 -7.85
C ILE A 141 7.08 -1.58 -7.45
N GLU A 142 7.40 -1.50 -6.16
CA GLU A 142 8.65 -0.88 -5.67
C GLU A 142 9.89 -1.62 -6.19
N ALA A 143 9.73 -2.87 -6.68
CA ALA A 143 10.80 -3.57 -7.40
C ALA A 143 11.40 -2.75 -8.54
N ASP A 144 10.54 -2.04 -9.26
CA ASP A 144 10.88 -1.35 -10.50
C ASP A 144 11.01 0.16 -10.26
N TRP A 145 10.11 0.74 -9.47
CA TRP A 145 10.00 2.20 -9.32
C TRP A 145 11.00 2.79 -8.33
N ARG A 146 11.38 2.03 -7.29
CA ARG A 146 12.42 2.42 -6.32
C ARG A 146 12.22 3.82 -5.71
N ILE A 147 10.97 4.26 -5.53
CA ILE A 147 10.66 5.60 -5.00
C ILE A 147 10.94 5.64 -3.49
N THR A 148 10.58 4.57 -2.78
CA THR A 148 10.89 4.44 -1.34
C THR A 148 12.40 4.45 -1.13
N ARG A 149 13.15 3.75 -1.99
CA ARG A 149 14.62 3.80 -1.97
C ARG A 149 15.15 5.23 -2.04
N GLY A 150 14.68 6.03 -3.01
CA GLY A 150 15.12 7.42 -3.15
C GLY A 150 14.75 8.31 -1.96
N ILE A 151 13.60 8.06 -1.31
CA ILE A 151 13.22 8.74 -0.07
C ILE A 151 14.19 8.38 1.06
N ILE A 152 14.51 7.09 1.23
CA ILE A 152 15.41 6.62 2.28
C ILE A 152 16.82 7.19 2.10
N GLU A 153 17.33 7.25 0.87
CA GLU A 153 18.63 7.86 0.57
C GLU A 153 18.69 9.32 1.03
N VAL A 154 17.66 10.13 0.73
CA VAL A 154 17.59 11.53 1.19
C VAL A 154 17.51 11.64 2.72
N LEU A 155 16.75 10.76 3.38
CA LEU A 155 16.66 10.75 4.84
C LEU A 155 17.99 10.33 5.49
N ALA A 156 18.68 9.35 4.92
CA ALA A 156 19.99 8.91 5.36
C ALA A 156 21.07 9.99 5.20
N GLU A 157 21.10 10.68 4.05
CA GLU A 157 22.00 11.82 3.79
C GLU A 157 21.85 12.94 4.84
N THR A 158 20.65 13.09 5.40
CA THR A 158 20.30 14.16 6.34
C THR A 158 20.23 13.70 7.79
N ASN A 159 20.59 12.44 8.09
CA ASN A 159 20.42 11.80 9.40
C ASN A 159 19.01 11.99 9.98
N HIS A 160 18.00 12.00 9.10
CA HIS A 160 16.62 12.26 9.50
C HIS A 160 15.97 10.96 10.02
N PRO A 161 15.37 10.97 11.22
CA PRO A 161 14.76 9.78 11.80
C PRO A 161 13.60 9.26 10.94
N LEU A 162 13.49 7.93 10.84
CA LEU A 162 12.58 7.22 9.96
C LEU A 162 11.95 6.03 10.69
N THR A 163 10.64 5.85 10.50
CA THR A 163 9.88 4.66 10.92
C THR A 163 9.17 4.09 9.71
N ILE A 164 9.25 2.77 9.51
CA ILE A 164 8.61 2.07 8.39
C ILE A 164 7.66 1.01 8.92
N THR A 165 6.44 1.01 8.41
CA THR A 165 5.48 -0.10 8.53
C THR A 165 5.28 -0.74 7.17
N THR A 166 5.52 -2.05 7.03
CA THR A 166 5.33 -2.74 5.75
C THR A 166 4.92 -4.19 5.95
N LYS A 167 4.24 -4.76 4.94
CA LYS A 167 3.92 -6.19 4.81
C LYS A 167 4.89 -6.93 3.88
N SER A 168 5.87 -6.24 3.30
CA SER A 168 6.82 -6.85 2.38
C SER A 168 8.19 -7.05 3.02
N ASP A 169 8.79 -8.20 2.73
CA ASP A 169 10.18 -8.55 2.99
C ASP A 169 11.20 -7.70 2.19
N ARG A 170 10.76 -6.95 1.18
CA ARG A 170 11.63 -6.10 0.35
C ARG A 170 12.35 -5.02 1.14
N VAL A 171 11.85 -4.67 2.33
CA VAL A 171 12.54 -3.75 3.27
C VAL A 171 13.97 -4.18 3.58
N ILE A 172 14.27 -5.49 3.52
CA ILE A 172 15.62 -6.03 3.78
C ILE A 172 16.67 -5.44 2.82
N ARG A 173 16.28 -4.94 1.64
CA ARG A 173 17.21 -4.33 0.68
C ARG A 173 17.81 -2.99 1.14
N ASP A 174 17.15 -2.35 2.10
CA ASP A 174 17.41 -0.98 2.54
C ASP A 174 17.71 -0.89 4.04
N LEU A 175 18.00 -2.03 4.69
CA LEU A 175 18.59 -2.14 6.03
C LEU A 175 20.12 -2.10 5.94
#